data_AF-A0A182PWN0-F1
#
_entry.id   AF-A0A182PWN0-F1
#
_cell.length_a   1.000
_cell.length_b   1.000
_cell.length_c   1.000
_cell.angle_alpha   90.00
_cell.angle_beta   90.00
_cell.angle_gamma   90.00
#
_symmetry.space_group_name_H-M   'P 1'
#
loop_
_entity.id
_entity.type
_entity.pdbx_description
1 polymer ?
#
loop_
_entity_poly.entity_id
_entity_poly.type
_entity_poly.pdbx_seq_one_letter_code
_entity_poly.pdbx_strand_id
1 'polypeptide(L)' 'PRTILRTQRNPPIPRDLGNGKFWYHGIRRCLTVELRKHKILPRNLLFDINIDGLPLHNRAKTQFWPILLRVVDQPY' A
#
# COMPACT_ATOMS: atom_id res chain seq x y z
N PRO A 1 22.00 0.63 6.15
CA PRO A 1 20.83 0.07 5.42
C PRO A 1 19.90 1.18 4.90
N ARG A 2 19.93 1.44 3.59
CA ARG A 2 19.10 2.48 2.93
C ARG A 2 17.80 1.80 2.48
N THR A 3 16.65 2.13 3.07
CA THR A 3 15.36 1.72 2.49
C THR A 3 15.24 2.37 1.12
N ILE A 4 15.23 1.57 0.05
CA ILE A 4 15.35 2.04 -1.35
C ILE A 4 14.17 2.96 -1.74
N LEU A 5 12.99 2.80 -1.14
CA LEU A 5 11.81 3.59 -1.48
C LEU A 5 11.12 4.13 -0.23
N ARG A 6 11.43 5.39 0.09
CA ARG A 6 10.63 6.18 1.02
C ARG A 6 9.29 6.49 0.32
N THR A 7 8.17 6.29 1.02
CA THR A 7 6.85 6.68 0.50
C THR A 7 6.89 8.14 0.09
N GLN A 8 6.53 8.42 -1.17
CA GLN A 8 6.50 9.77 -1.70
C GLN A 8 5.60 10.63 -0.80
N ARG A 9 6.14 11.74 -0.31
CA ARG A 9 5.42 12.65 0.62
C ARG A 9 4.59 13.69 -0.11
N ASN A 10 4.85 13.90 -1.39
CA ASN A 10 4.06 14.77 -2.24
C ASN A 10 2.65 14.18 -2.44
N PRO A 11 1.63 15.01 -2.69
CA PRO A 11 0.30 14.53 -3.02
C PRO A 11 0.40 13.51 -4.15
N PRO A 12 -0.11 12.29 -3.98
CA PRO A 12 0.00 11.30 -5.03
C PRO A 12 -0.98 11.66 -6.13
N ILE A 13 -0.46 11.75 -7.34
CA ILE A 13 -1.24 12.01 -8.54
C ILE A 13 -1.65 10.63 -9.08
N PRO A 14 -2.96 10.37 -9.29
CA PRO A 14 -3.40 9.15 -9.94
C PRO A 14 -2.73 8.99 -11.31
N ARG A 15 -2.18 7.81 -11.59
CA ARG A 15 -1.57 7.47 -12.88
C ARG A 15 -2.42 6.43 -13.59
N ASP A 16 -2.52 6.50 -14.90
CA ASP A 16 -3.15 5.43 -15.66
C ASP A 16 -2.24 4.18 -15.63
N LEU A 17 -2.83 3.02 -15.37
CA LEU A 17 -2.15 1.73 -15.28
C LEU A 17 -3.03 0.70 -16.01
N GLY A 18 -2.65 0.39 -17.26
CA GLY A 18 -3.45 -0.51 -18.11
C GLY A 18 -4.85 0.03 -18.35
N ASN A 19 -5.86 -0.76 -18.00
CA ASN A 19 -7.28 -0.38 -18.06
C ASN A 19 -7.81 0.28 -16.78
N GLY A 20 -6.94 0.62 -15.83
CA GLY A 20 -7.32 1.22 -14.55
C GLY A 20 -6.47 2.44 -14.19
N LYS A 21 -6.70 2.96 -12.98
CA LYS A 21 -5.89 4.03 -12.38
C LYS A 21 -5.19 3.51 -11.14
N PHE A 22 -3.93 3.86 -11.00
CA PHE A 22 -3.11 3.58 -9.84
C PHE A 22 -2.89 4.84 -9.01
N TRP A 23 -3.13 4.73 -7.72
CA TRP A 23 -2.88 5.80 -6.77
C TRP A 23 -2.34 5.21 -5.46
N TYR A 24 -1.18 5.69 -5.01
CA TYR A 24 -0.58 5.23 -3.76
C TYR A 24 -0.34 6.38 -2.80
N HIS A 25 -1.06 6.37 -1.67
CA HIS A 25 -1.01 7.42 -0.66
C HIS A 25 -0.42 6.99 0.68
N GLY A 26 0.21 5.81 0.73
CA GLY A 26 0.83 5.26 1.93
C GLY A 26 -0.17 4.60 2.88
N ILE A 27 0.16 3.39 3.33
CA ILE A 27 -0.71 2.54 4.17
C ILE A 27 -1.20 3.27 5.42
N ARG A 28 -0.30 3.85 6.22
CA ARG A 28 -0.63 4.58 7.45
C ARG A 28 -1.65 5.70 7.21
N ARG A 29 -1.44 6.50 6.15
CA ARG A 29 -2.29 7.65 5.86
C ARG A 29 -3.67 7.19 5.39
N CYS A 30 -3.74 6.21 4.49
CA CYS A 30 -5.01 5.62 4.05
C CYS A 30 -5.80 5.05 5.23
N LEU A 31 -5.18 4.22 6.08
CA LEU A 31 -5.85 3.64 7.25
C LEU A 31 -6.30 4.72 8.24
N THR A 32 -5.48 5.73 8.49
CA THR A 32 -5.84 6.82 9.42
C THR A 32 -7.05 7.61 8.91
N VAL A 33 -7.08 7.93 7.61
CA VAL A 33 -8.20 8.65 7.00
C VAL A 33 -9.46 7.81 7.03
N GLU A 34 -9.35 6.52 6.72
CA GLU A 34 -10.52 5.63 6.70
C GLU A 34 -11.09 5.39 8.09
N LEU A 35 -10.26 5.02 9.06
CA LEU A 35 -10.70 4.73 10.42
C LEU A 35 -11.34 5.95 11.10
N ARG A 36 -10.93 7.18 10.75
CA ARG A 36 -11.56 8.41 11.24
C ARG A 36 -13.01 8.60 10.78
N LYS A 37 -13.47 7.91 9.73
CA LYS A 37 -14.85 7.98 9.27
C LYS A 37 -15.82 7.21 10.16
N HIS A 38 -15.32 6.27 10.95
CA HIS A 38 -16.13 5.41 11.80
C HIS A 38 -16.19 5.95 13.23
N LYS A 39 -17.39 5.98 13.83
CA LYS A 39 -17.58 6.39 15.23
C LYS A 39 -17.08 5.34 16.22
N ILE A 40 -17.16 4.07 15.84
CA ILE A 40 -16.71 2.93 16.62
C ILE A 40 -15.57 2.28 15.85
N LEU A 41 -14.40 2.20 16.49
CA LEU A 41 -13.23 1.56 15.89
C LEU A 41 -13.23 0.07 16.22
N PRO A 42 -12.84 -0.79 15.26
CA PRO A 42 -12.63 -2.19 15.56
C PRO A 42 -11.45 -2.34 16.53
N ARG A 43 -11.57 -3.26 17.48
CA ARG A 43 -10.51 -3.55 18.45
C ARG A 43 -9.28 -4.19 17.78
N ASN A 44 -9.53 -4.97 16.73
CA ASN A 44 -8.52 -5.67 15.96
C ASN A 44 -8.70 -5.32 14.47
N LEU A 45 -7.58 -5.15 13.76
CA LEU A 45 -7.57 -5.04 12.30
C LEU A 45 -6.85 -6.26 11.73
N LEU A 46 -7.53 -6.97 10.84
CA LEU A 46 -6.99 -8.11 10.13
C LEU A 46 -6.53 -7.67 8.74
N PHE A 47 -5.34 -8.10 8.37
CA PHE A 47 -4.75 -7.75 7.08
C PHE A 47 -4.17 -8.99 6.41
N ASP A 48 -4.47 -9.14 5.14
CA ASP A 48 -3.65 -9.98 4.26
C ASP A 48 -2.52 -9.13 3.74
N ILE A 49 -1.29 -9.59 3.99
CA ILE A 49 -0.07 -8.93 3.54
C ILE A 49 0.59 -9.83 2.52
N ASN A 50 0.82 -9.31 1.32
CA ASN A 50 1.64 -9.95 0.32
C ASN A 50 2.94 -9.14 0.17
N ILE A 51 4.06 -9.84 0.29
CA ILE A 51 5.40 -9.30 0.08
C ILE A 51 6.00 -10.12 -1.06
N ASP A 52 5.83 -9.66 -2.29
CA ASP A 52 6.34 -10.35 -3.49
C ASP A 52 7.71 -9.79 -3.88
N GLY A 53 8.57 -10.56 -4.55
CA GLY A 53 9.87 -10.11 -5.03
C GLY A 53 9.81 -9.72 -6.50
N LEU A 54 9.58 -8.45 -6.81
CA LEU A 54 9.58 -7.96 -8.19
C LEU A 54 11.01 -7.61 -8.66
N PRO A 55 11.49 -8.19 -9.77
CA PRO A 55 12.78 -7.79 -10.34
C PRO A 55 12.72 -6.32 -10.80
N LEU A 56 13.69 -5.50 -10.38
CA LEU A 56 13.72 -4.08 -10.73
C LEU A 56 14.10 -3.82 -12.20
N HIS A 57 14.79 -4.76 -12.84
CA HIS A 57 15.08 -4.78 -14.28
C HIS A 57 15.41 -6.22 -14.72
N ASN A 58 15.28 -6.50 -16.03
CA ASN A 58 15.40 -7.85 -16.62
C ASN A 58 16.72 -8.61 -16.33
N ARG A 59 17.73 -7.98 -15.73
CA ARG A 59 19.03 -8.60 -15.38
C ARG A 59 19.53 -8.25 -13.96
N ALA A 60 18.67 -7.71 -13.10
CA ALA A 60 19.05 -7.27 -11.77
C ALA A 60 19.26 -8.42 -10.79
N LYS A 61 20.30 -8.35 -9.95
CA LYS A 61 20.36 -9.12 -8.69
C LYS A 61 19.51 -8.48 -7.58
N THR A 62 19.00 -7.27 -7.80
CA THR A 62 18.21 -6.51 -6.83
C THR A 62 16.72 -6.68 -7.07
N GLN A 63 16.00 -7.07 -6.02
CA GLN A 63 14.55 -7.24 -6.02
C GLN A 63 13.89 -6.11 -5.24
N PHE A 64 12.76 -5.61 -5.75
CA PHE A 64 11.83 -4.74 -5.05
C PHE A 64 10.74 -5.57 -4.42
N TRP A 65 10.49 -5.35 -3.14
CA TRP A 65 9.46 -6.07 -2.40
C TRP A 65 8.26 -5.17 -2.13
N PRO A 66 7.29 -5.02 -3.07
CA PRO A 66 6.06 -4.31 -2.76
C PRO A 66 5.35 -4.99 -1.60
N ILE A 67 5.00 -4.20 -0.59
CA ILE A 67 4.10 -4.62 0.46
C ILE A 67 2.69 -4.27 0.00
N LEU A 68 1.96 -5.26 -0.48
CA LEU A 68 0.54 -5.15 -0.78
C LEU A 68 -0.24 -5.53 0.48
N LEU A 69 -1.23 -4.72 0.83
CA LEU A 69 -2.04 -4.91 2.02
C LEU A 69 -3.52 -4.82 1.65
N ARG A 70 -4.28 -5.81 2.12
CA ARG A 70 -5.74 -5.86 2.01
C ARG A 70 -6.33 -5.94 3.40
N VAL A 71 -7.28 -5.06 3.72
CA VAL A 71 -8.05 -5.16 4.97
C VAL A 71 -9.05 -6.29 4.82
N VAL A 72 -9.10 -7.19 5.79
CA VAL A 72 -9.97 -8.36 5.81
C VAL A 72 -10.97 -8.20 6.95
N ASP A 73 -12.13 -8.87 6.83
CA ASP A 73 -13.13 -8.95 7.90
C ASP A 73 -13.73 -7.58 8.30
N GLN A 74 -13.88 -6.67 7.33
CA GLN A 74 -14.64 -5.45 7.56
C GLN A 74 -16.15 -5.76 7.54
N PRO A 75 -16.92 -5.30 8.54
CA PRO A 75 -18.37 -5.43 8.50
C PRO A 75 -18.91 -4.63 7.29
N TYR A 76 -19.82 -5.26 6.54
CA TYR A 76 -20.56 -4.65 5.43
C TYR A 76 -21.40 -3.45 5.89
#